data_AF-A0A924ZS99-F1
#
_entry.id   AF-A0A924ZS99-F1
#
_cell.length_a   1.000
_cell.length_b   1.000
_cell.length_c   1.000
_cell.angle_alpha   90.00
_cell.angle_beta   90.00
_cell.angle_gamma   90.00
#
_symmetry.space_group_name_H-M   'P 1'
#
loop_
_entity.id
_entity.type
_entity.pdbx_description
1 polymer ?
#
loop_
_entity_poly.entity_id
_entity_poly.type
_entity_poly.pdbx_seq_one_letter_code
_entity_poly.pdbx_strand_id
1 'polypeptide(L)'
;MITNALSKVFKNAFVSVDIDIIGSIYSTCGSSAGICCILGTGSNISYFDGSKIHESKHGLGFILGDEGSGTFFGRKLLTTFLYGTMPKDLATMFKEQFDVDKESVIKRIYQQPSPNSFLASFAPFMSDHINHPSIIELLRCGFEEFVETNIKSYPDYKKQVCHFVGSLAFHFEEILMEVCERNGVKVGKILKHPIDELSSFIQNNGVKSL
;
A
#
# COMPACT_ATOMS: atom_id res chain seq x y z
N MET A 1 22.81 3.74 -13.61
CA MET A 1 21.37 3.95 -13.85
C MET A 1 20.76 2.64 -14.32
N ILE A 2 19.58 2.28 -13.84
CA ILE A 2 18.93 0.98 -14.14
C ILE A 2 18.71 0.82 -15.65
N THR A 3 18.34 1.91 -16.34
CA THR A 3 18.22 2.00 -17.81
C THR A 3 19.41 1.38 -18.53
N ASN A 4 20.64 1.80 -18.20
CA ASN A 4 21.87 1.33 -18.84
C ASN A 4 22.11 -0.18 -18.64
N ALA A 5 21.72 -0.73 -17.50
CA ALA A 5 21.85 -2.16 -17.24
C ALA A 5 20.85 -2.95 -18.09
N LEU A 6 19.60 -2.49 -18.15
CA LEU A 6 18.54 -3.11 -18.94
C LEU A 6 18.83 -3.03 -20.44
N SER A 7 19.30 -1.89 -20.96
CA SER A 7 19.64 -1.74 -22.39
C SER A 7 20.76 -2.66 -22.87
N LYS A 8 21.64 -3.13 -21.97
CA LYS A 8 22.67 -4.14 -22.31
C LYS A 8 22.07 -5.53 -22.55
N VAL A 9 20.98 -5.84 -21.84
CA VAL A 9 20.28 -7.13 -21.93
C VAL A 9 19.28 -7.10 -23.09
N PHE A 10 18.47 -6.04 -23.18
CA PHE A 10 17.40 -5.88 -24.17
C PHE A 10 17.84 -5.02 -25.36
N LYS A 11 18.78 -5.52 -26.15
CA LYS A 11 19.46 -4.75 -27.23
C LYS A 11 18.54 -4.18 -28.31
N ASN A 12 17.37 -4.79 -28.51
CA ASN A 12 16.41 -4.41 -29.57
C ASN A 12 15.14 -3.75 -29.01
N ALA A 13 15.10 -3.46 -27.70
CA ALA A 13 13.93 -2.86 -27.06
C ALA A 13 14.16 -1.37 -26.79
N PHE A 14 13.08 -0.59 -26.84
CA PHE A 14 13.07 0.73 -26.21
C PHE A 14 12.96 0.55 -24.69
N VAL A 15 13.89 1.13 -23.94
CA VAL A 15 13.96 1.01 -22.48
C VAL A 15 13.61 2.35 -21.84
N SER A 16 12.45 2.42 -21.19
CA SER A 16 12.10 3.50 -20.25
C SER A 16 12.12 2.96 -18.82
N VAL A 17 12.59 3.76 -17.87
CA VAL A 17 12.57 3.41 -16.44
C VAL A 17 12.05 4.61 -15.68
N ASP A 18 10.98 4.37 -14.95
CA ASP A 18 10.24 5.36 -14.20
C ASP A 18 9.89 4.84 -12.81
N ILE A 19 9.39 5.73 -11.95
CA ILE A 19 8.96 5.38 -10.60
C ILE A 19 7.66 4.56 -10.61
N ASP A 20 7.47 3.72 -9.61
CA ASP A 20 6.34 2.79 -9.45
C ASP A 20 4.96 3.45 -9.52
N ILE A 21 4.85 4.69 -9.03
CA ILE A 21 3.61 5.47 -9.07
C ILE A 21 3.15 5.79 -10.49
N ILE A 22 4.07 5.94 -11.46
CA ILE A 22 3.72 6.15 -12.87
C ILE A 22 3.00 4.92 -13.42
N GLY A 23 3.56 3.73 -13.19
CA GLY A 23 2.93 2.48 -13.60
C GLY A 23 1.56 2.29 -12.94
N SER A 24 1.44 2.66 -11.67
CA SER A 24 0.17 2.59 -10.92
C SER A 24 -0.88 3.54 -11.48
N ILE A 25 -0.50 4.79 -11.80
CA ILE A 25 -1.40 5.79 -12.40
C ILE A 25 -1.88 5.34 -13.77
N TYR A 26 -0.99 4.88 -14.65
CA TYR A 26 -1.41 4.42 -15.98
C TYR A 26 -2.27 3.16 -15.93
N SER A 27 -2.03 2.25 -14.99
CA SER A 27 -2.88 1.07 -14.79
C SER A 27 -4.28 1.41 -14.25
N THR A 28 -4.40 2.55 -13.54
CA THR A 28 -5.64 2.92 -12.85
C THR A 28 -6.37 4.08 -13.53
N CYS A 29 -5.81 5.28 -13.44
CA CYS A 29 -6.34 6.52 -14.01
C CYS A 29 -6.30 6.52 -15.55
N GLY A 30 -5.32 5.84 -16.15
CA GLY A 30 -5.08 5.89 -17.59
C GLY A 30 -4.78 7.32 -18.04
N SER A 31 -5.72 7.94 -18.77
CA SER A 31 -5.64 9.34 -19.21
C SER A 31 -6.62 10.28 -18.49
N SER A 32 -7.34 9.79 -17.48
CA SER A 32 -8.31 10.59 -16.71
C SER A 32 -7.67 11.13 -15.44
N ALA A 33 -8.15 12.28 -14.95
CA ALA A 33 -7.72 12.80 -13.66
C ALA A 33 -8.19 11.89 -12.51
N GLY A 34 -7.37 11.78 -11.46
CA GLY A 34 -7.68 10.94 -10.30
C GLY A 34 -6.55 10.92 -9.28
N ILE A 35 -6.86 10.37 -8.11
CA ILE A 35 -5.89 10.11 -7.05
C ILE A 35 -5.50 8.63 -7.15
N CYS A 36 -4.21 8.34 -7.18
CA CYS A 36 -3.68 6.98 -7.16
C CYS A 36 -2.97 6.72 -5.84
N CYS A 37 -3.47 5.76 -5.08
CA CYS A 37 -2.92 5.30 -3.81
C CYS A 37 -2.20 3.96 -4.01
N ILE A 38 -1.02 3.81 -3.44
CA ILE A 38 -0.30 2.54 -3.35
C ILE A 38 -0.35 2.08 -1.90
N LEU A 39 -0.89 0.89 -1.64
CA LEU A 39 -0.91 0.24 -0.32
C LEU A 39 -0.29 -1.15 -0.43
N GLY A 40 1.00 -1.24 -0.13
CA GLY A 40 1.80 -2.46 -0.16
C GLY A 40 2.60 -2.61 1.14
N THR A 41 3.87 -2.98 1.04
CA THR A 41 4.80 -2.96 2.19
C THR A 41 4.87 -1.57 2.83
N GLY A 42 4.93 -0.52 2.01
CA GLY A 42 4.76 0.89 2.40
C GLY A 42 3.49 1.46 1.77
N SER A 43 3.25 2.76 1.97
CA SER A 43 2.15 3.46 1.30
C SER A 43 2.59 4.75 0.62
N ASN A 44 1.90 5.08 -0.47
CA ASN A 44 2.13 6.31 -1.20
C ASN A 44 0.82 6.79 -1.85
N ILE A 45 0.74 8.07 -2.19
CA ILE A 45 -0.42 8.67 -2.83
C ILE A 45 0.04 9.76 -3.78
N SER A 46 -0.53 9.84 -4.97
CA SER A 46 -0.28 10.95 -5.90
C SER A 46 -1.55 11.36 -6.62
N TYR A 47 -1.65 12.64 -6.96
CA TYR A 47 -2.70 13.17 -7.81
C TYR A 47 -2.23 13.26 -9.26
N PHE A 48 -3.04 12.77 -10.17
CA PHE A 48 -2.84 12.89 -11.61
C PHE A 48 -3.95 13.75 -12.20
N ASP A 49 -3.61 14.79 -12.95
CA ASP A 49 -4.60 15.70 -13.55
C ASP A 49 -5.09 15.29 -14.95
N GLY A 50 -4.69 14.10 -15.42
CA GLY A 50 -4.92 13.63 -16.79
C GLY A 50 -3.74 13.90 -17.74
N SER A 51 -2.78 14.72 -17.32
CA SER A 51 -1.58 15.06 -18.10
C SER A 51 -0.28 15.00 -17.29
N LYS A 52 -0.30 15.40 -16.02
CA LYS A 52 0.85 15.49 -15.13
C LYS A 52 0.56 14.88 -13.78
N ILE A 53 1.60 14.27 -13.23
CA ILE A 53 1.62 13.75 -11.87
C ILE A 53 2.10 14.88 -10.97
N HIS A 54 1.28 15.21 -9.96
CA HIS A 54 1.62 16.21 -8.96
C HIS A 54 2.38 15.55 -7.82
N GLU A 55 3.46 16.19 -7.38
CA GLU A 55 4.32 15.68 -6.32
C GLU A 55 3.53 15.41 -5.04
N SER A 56 3.78 14.25 -4.44
CA SER A 56 3.24 13.90 -3.14
C SER A 56 4.07 14.48 -2.02
N LYS A 57 3.41 14.94 -0.96
CA LYS A 57 4.05 15.27 0.32
C LYS A 57 4.17 14.06 1.26
N HIS A 58 3.68 12.89 0.83
CA HIS A 58 3.56 11.69 1.64
C HIS A 58 4.70 10.70 1.33
N GLY A 59 4.67 9.53 2.00
CA GLY A 59 5.75 8.54 1.87
C GLY A 59 6.98 8.91 2.70
N LEU A 60 6.76 9.35 3.94
CA LEU A 60 7.84 9.63 4.92
C LEU A 60 8.56 8.35 5.40
N GLY A 61 8.18 7.20 4.83
CA GLY A 61 8.74 5.90 5.13
C GLY A 61 8.20 5.33 6.43
N PHE A 62 8.48 4.04 6.60
CA PHE A 62 7.80 3.21 7.58
C PHE A 62 7.91 3.62 9.05
N ILE A 63 8.88 4.47 9.41
CA ILE A 63 9.05 4.97 10.78
C ILE A 63 8.14 6.17 11.05
N LEU A 64 8.05 7.09 10.08
CA LEU A 64 7.39 8.40 10.26
C LEU A 64 6.01 8.47 9.60
N GLY A 65 5.68 7.52 8.73
CA GLY A 65 4.37 7.40 8.11
C GLY A 65 4.11 5.98 7.61
N ASP A 66 3.82 5.87 6.31
CA ASP A 66 3.31 4.67 5.64
C ASP A 66 1.97 4.19 6.23
N GLU A 67 1.09 5.10 6.60
CA GLU A 67 -0.26 4.83 7.08
C GLU A 67 -1.00 3.90 6.11
N GLY A 68 -1.75 2.92 6.63
CA GLY A 68 -2.45 1.93 5.80
C GLY A 68 -1.57 0.89 5.08
N SER A 69 -0.24 0.92 5.28
CA SER A 69 0.67 -0.09 4.71
C SER A 69 0.76 -1.36 5.55
N GLY A 70 1.32 -2.42 4.96
CA GLY A 70 1.61 -3.67 5.65
C GLY A 70 2.59 -3.47 6.78
N THR A 71 3.59 -2.59 6.63
CA THR A 71 4.53 -2.27 7.70
C THR A 71 3.82 -1.59 8.88
N PHE A 72 2.93 -0.65 8.58
CA PHE A 72 2.18 0.08 9.58
C PHE A 72 1.23 -0.85 10.36
N PHE A 73 0.46 -1.67 9.65
CA PHE A 73 -0.44 -2.62 10.30
C PHE A 73 0.32 -3.70 11.07
N GLY A 74 1.39 -4.25 10.50
CA GLY A 74 2.24 -5.23 11.16
C GLY A 74 2.88 -4.67 12.44
N ARG A 75 3.31 -3.40 12.42
CA ARG A 75 3.77 -2.70 13.63
C ARG A 75 2.66 -2.61 14.68
N LYS A 76 1.45 -2.16 14.31
CA LYS A 76 0.34 -2.05 15.27
C LYS A 76 -0.02 -3.41 15.87
N LEU A 77 -0.15 -4.44 15.04
CA LEU A 77 -0.47 -5.80 15.46
C LEU A 77 0.58 -6.34 16.44
N LEU A 78 1.86 -6.31 16.05
CA LEU A 78 2.97 -6.78 16.87
C LEU A 78 3.06 -6.01 18.19
N THR A 79 2.78 -4.71 18.17
CA THR A 79 2.79 -3.87 19.37
C THR A 79 1.70 -4.31 20.36
N THR A 80 0.47 -4.59 19.89
CA THR A 80 -0.59 -5.12 20.77
C THR A 80 -0.24 -6.47 21.39
N PHE A 81 0.44 -7.33 20.62
CA PHE A 81 0.94 -8.61 21.12
C PHE A 81 1.99 -8.42 22.22
N LEU A 82 3.00 -7.58 21.99
CA LEU A 82 4.09 -7.33 22.94
C LEU A 82 3.65 -6.62 24.21
N TYR A 83 2.63 -5.75 24.15
CA TYR A 83 2.02 -5.14 25.33
C TYR A 83 1.03 -6.05 26.05
N GLY A 84 0.69 -7.21 25.49
CA GLY A 84 -0.29 -8.13 26.06
C GLY A 84 -1.73 -7.61 26.01
N THR A 85 -2.01 -6.64 25.12
CA THR A 85 -3.36 -6.09 24.90
C THR A 85 -4.11 -6.77 23.76
N MET A 86 -3.42 -7.62 22.98
CA MET A 86 -4.06 -8.51 22.02
C MET A 86 -4.99 -9.50 22.73
N PRO A 87 -6.21 -9.75 22.21
CA PRO A 87 -7.12 -10.77 22.73
C PRO A 87 -6.44 -12.14 22.87
N LYS A 88 -6.79 -12.90 23.92
CA LYS A 88 -6.06 -14.12 24.30
C LYS A 88 -6.13 -15.23 23.24
N ASP A 89 -7.28 -15.36 22.60
CA ASP A 89 -7.51 -16.28 21.48
C ASP A 89 -6.63 -15.90 20.29
N LEU A 90 -6.67 -14.64 19.86
CA LEU A 90 -5.85 -14.13 18.76
C LEU A 90 -4.34 -14.22 19.07
N ALA A 91 -3.94 -13.94 20.32
CA ALA A 91 -2.55 -14.03 20.77
C ALA A 91 -2.02 -15.46 20.79
N THR A 92 -2.89 -16.44 21.09
CA THR A 92 -2.55 -17.87 20.99
C THR A 92 -2.26 -18.24 19.54
N MET A 93 -3.16 -17.86 18.63
CA MET A 93 -3.02 -18.12 17.19
C MET A 93 -1.78 -17.41 16.60
N PHE A 94 -1.50 -16.20 17.07
CA PHE A 94 -0.31 -15.45 16.67
C PHE A 94 0.99 -16.14 17.11
N LYS A 95 1.05 -16.69 18.33
CA LYS A 95 2.20 -17.45 18.83
C LYS A 95 2.41 -18.78 18.12
N GLU A 96 1.33 -19.43 17.69
CA GLU A 96 1.41 -20.68 16.91
C GLU A 96 2.04 -20.44 15.54
N GLN A 97 1.80 -19.27 14.93
CA GLN A 97 2.32 -18.92 13.62
C GLN A 97 3.67 -18.20 13.65
N PHE A 98 3.96 -17.44 14.71
CA PHE A 98 5.17 -16.63 14.81
C PHE A 98 5.92 -16.87 16.12
N ASP A 99 7.16 -17.34 15.99
CA ASP A 99 8.12 -17.39 17.09
C ASP A 99 8.74 -16.00 17.30
N VAL A 100 8.02 -15.15 18.04
CA VAL A 100 8.45 -13.79 18.35
C VAL A 100 8.29 -13.48 19.83
N ASP A 101 9.33 -12.88 20.39
CA ASP A 101 9.39 -12.36 21.73
C ASP A 101 9.95 -10.92 21.69
N LYS A 102 9.94 -10.24 22.84
CA LYS A 102 10.36 -8.85 22.92
C LYS A 102 11.81 -8.65 22.46
N GLU A 103 12.73 -9.53 22.84
CA GLU A 103 14.16 -9.43 22.53
C GLU A 103 14.42 -9.70 21.05
N SER A 104 13.84 -10.79 20.52
CA SER A 104 13.97 -11.13 19.10
C SER A 104 13.39 -10.05 18.19
N VAL A 105 12.24 -9.46 18.55
CA VAL A 105 11.63 -8.35 17.80
C VAL A 105 12.52 -7.10 17.82
N ILE A 106 13.01 -6.67 18.99
CA ILE A 106 13.88 -5.50 19.10
C ILE A 106 15.14 -5.70 18.24
N LYS A 107 15.76 -6.87 18.30
CA LYS A 107 16.92 -7.19 17.47
C LYS A 107 16.56 -7.11 15.97
N ARG A 108 15.41 -7.65 15.57
CA ARG A 108 14.98 -7.69 14.16
C ARG A 108 14.62 -6.31 13.61
N ILE A 109 14.10 -5.40 14.44
CA ILE A 109 13.74 -4.04 14.02
C ILE A 109 14.97 -3.12 13.98
N TYR A 110 15.84 -3.17 15.00
CA TYR A 110 16.89 -2.16 15.18
C TYR A 110 18.28 -2.61 14.70
N GLN A 111 18.50 -3.91 14.53
CA GLN A 111 19.85 -4.46 14.28
C GLN A 111 19.93 -5.34 13.03
N GLN A 112 18.82 -5.55 12.31
CA GLN A 112 18.78 -6.35 11.08
C GLN A 112 18.34 -5.50 9.87
N PRO A 113 18.78 -5.89 8.66
CA PRO A 113 18.34 -5.22 7.45
C PRO A 113 16.84 -5.44 7.18
N SER A 114 16.23 -4.50 6.46
CA SER A 114 14.83 -4.56 6.00
C SER A 114 13.78 -4.76 7.10
N PRO A 115 13.78 -3.93 8.17
CA PRO A 115 12.79 -4.02 9.26
C PRO A 115 11.35 -3.79 8.77
N ASN A 116 11.17 -2.99 7.71
CA ASN A 116 9.89 -2.78 7.07
C ASN A 116 9.31 -4.08 6.48
N SER A 117 10.14 -4.86 5.77
CA SER A 117 9.72 -6.16 5.23
C SER A 117 9.37 -7.16 6.33
N PHE A 118 10.11 -7.14 7.45
CA PHE A 118 9.77 -7.96 8.62
C PHE A 118 8.39 -7.58 9.18
N LEU A 119 8.13 -6.29 9.41
CA LEU A 119 6.85 -5.84 9.92
C LEU A 119 5.71 -6.15 8.93
N ALA A 120 5.90 -5.92 7.63
CA ALA A 120 4.90 -6.26 6.62
C ALA A 120 4.63 -7.77 6.50
N SER A 121 5.55 -8.62 6.95
CA SER A 121 5.37 -10.09 6.94
C SER A 121 4.26 -10.59 7.87
N PHE A 122 3.73 -9.73 8.76
CA PHE A 122 2.57 -10.05 9.58
C PHE A 122 1.23 -9.79 8.87
N ALA A 123 1.22 -9.17 7.68
CA ALA A 123 -0.01 -8.92 6.92
C ALA A 123 -0.83 -10.18 6.58
N PRO A 124 -0.22 -11.30 6.16
CA PRO A 124 -0.94 -12.54 5.91
C PRO A 124 -1.74 -13.04 7.12
N PHE A 125 -1.21 -12.91 8.34
CA PHE A 125 -1.95 -13.28 9.56
C PHE A 125 -3.26 -12.51 9.72
N MET A 126 -3.28 -11.23 9.36
CA MET A 126 -4.51 -10.43 9.40
C MET A 126 -5.50 -10.88 8.32
N SER A 127 -5.01 -11.32 7.16
CA SER A 127 -5.85 -11.90 6.10
C SER A 127 -6.47 -13.22 6.54
N ASP A 128 -5.69 -14.10 7.18
CA ASP A 128 -6.16 -15.41 7.65
C ASP A 128 -7.22 -15.26 8.76
N HIS A 129 -7.17 -14.15 9.51
CA HIS A 129 -8.04 -13.87 10.66
C HIS A 129 -8.92 -12.64 10.44
N ILE A 130 -9.27 -12.34 9.20
CA ILE A 130 -9.99 -11.10 8.82
C ILE A 130 -11.35 -10.96 9.50
N ASN A 131 -12.00 -12.08 9.87
CA ASN A 131 -13.28 -12.08 10.57
C ASN A 131 -13.18 -11.81 12.07
N HIS A 132 -11.96 -11.78 12.63
CA HIS A 132 -11.77 -11.54 14.05
C HIS A 132 -12.02 -10.04 14.36
N PRO A 133 -12.89 -9.69 15.33
CA PRO A 133 -13.28 -8.29 15.59
C PRO A 133 -12.12 -7.33 15.79
N SER A 134 -11.07 -7.75 16.52
CA SER A 134 -9.88 -6.91 16.72
C SER A 134 -9.03 -6.70 15.47
N ILE A 135 -9.06 -7.62 14.50
CA ILE A 135 -8.37 -7.44 13.21
C ILE A 135 -9.15 -6.45 12.34
N ILE A 136 -10.48 -6.62 12.28
CA ILE A 136 -11.36 -5.67 11.58
C ILE A 136 -11.16 -4.27 12.12
N GLU A 137 -11.15 -4.11 13.45
CA GLU A 137 -10.99 -2.80 14.07
C GLU A 137 -9.61 -2.19 13.83
N LEU A 138 -8.55 -3.00 13.90
CA LEU A 138 -7.18 -2.57 13.59
C LEU A 138 -7.07 -2.08 12.14
N LEU A 139 -7.64 -2.81 11.18
CA LEU A 139 -7.64 -2.46 9.76
C LEU A 139 -8.47 -1.20 9.50
N ARG A 140 -9.68 -1.12 10.08
CA ARG A 140 -10.56 0.05 9.98
C ARG A 140 -9.88 1.30 10.51
N CYS A 141 -9.34 1.26 11.72
CA CYS A 141 -8.63 2.39 12.31
C CYS A 141 -7.42 2.83 11.47
N GLY A 142 -6.66 1.88 10.92
CA GLY A 142 -5.48 2.22 10.13
C GLY A 142 -5.80 2.76 8.74
N PHE A 143 -6.87 2.29 8.09
CA PHE A 143 -7.35 2.90 6.85
C PHE A 143 -7.99 4.26 7.13
N GLU A 144 -8.68 4.46 8.25
CA GLU A 144 -9.19 5.76 8.66
C GLU A 144 -8.03 6.75 8.80
N GLU A 145 -6.95 6.34 9.48
CA GLU A 145 -5.72 7.13 9.61
C GLU A 145 -5.16 7.51 8.24
N PHE A 146 -5.03 6.55 7.31
CA PHE A 146 -4.59 6.83 5.94
C PHE A 146 -5.52 7.80 5.19
N VAL A 147 -6.83 7.66 5.32
CA VAL A 147 -7.76 8.59 4.66
C VAL A 147 -7.60 10.01 5.22
N GLU A 148 -7.49 10.16 6.54
CA GLU A 148 -7.31 11.45 7.20
C GLU A 148 -5.98 12.12 6.85
N THR A 149 -4.87 11.38 6.92
CA THR A 149 -3.54 11.95 6.73
C THR A 149 -3.18 12.11 5.26
N ASN A 150 -3.62 11.18 4.39
CA ASN A 150 -3.17 11.12 2.99
C ASN A 150 -4.26 11.63 2.04
N ILE A 151 -5.45 11.01 2.01
CA ILE A 151 -6.47 11.35 1.00
C ILE A 151 -7.05 12.75 1.25
N LYS A 152 -7.41 13.07 2.50
CA LYS A 152 -8.02 14.37 2.84
C LYS A 152 -7.05 15.55 2.76
N SER A 153 -5.74 15.29 2.62
CA SER A 153 -4.76 16.34 2.33
C SER A 153 -4.99 17.02 0.98
N TYR A 154 -5.71 16.37 0.06
CA TYR A 154 -6.11 16.93 -1.23
C TYR A 154 -7.46 17.65 -1.08
N PRO A 155 -7.54 18.99 -1.22
CA PRO A 155 -8.76 19.75 -0.90
C PRO A 155 -10.02 19.33 -1.65
N ASP A 156 -9.85 18.87 -2.90
CA ASP A 156 -10.94 18.44 -3.78
C ASP A 156 -11.11 16.91 -3.83
N TYR A 157 -10.59 16.14 -2.86
CA TYR A 157 -10.60 14.67 -2.91
C TYR A 157 -12.00 14.07 -3.17
N LYS A 158 -13.07 14.68 -2.65
CA LYS A 158 -14.47 14.23 -2.86
C LYS A 158 -14.94 14.33 -4.31
N LYS A 159 -14.29 15.17 -5.13
CA LYS A 159 -14.59 15.32 -6.56
C LYS A 159 -13.78 14.33 -7.41
N GLN A 160 -12.66 13.84 -6.87
CA GLN A 160 -11.75 12.94 -7.57
C GLN A 160 -12.13 11.47 -7.34
N VAL A 161 -11.78 10.62 -8.30
CA VAL A 161 -11.81 9.17 -8.13
C VAL A 161 -10.48 8.74 -7.51
N CYS A 162 -10.54 7.98 -6.43
CA CYS A 162 -9.39 7.42 -5.74
C CYS A 162 -9.23 5.94 -6.12
N HIS A 163 -8.13 5.63 -6.77
CA HIS A 163 -7.72 4.30 -7.14
C HIS A 163 -6.71 3.75 -6.15
N PHE A 164 -6.68 2.44 -5.96
CA PHE A 164 -5.76 1.78 -5.05
C PHE A 164 -5.00 0.66 -5.75
N VAL A 165 -3.70 0.56 -5.49
CA VAL A 165 -2.83 -0.48 -6.04
C VAL A 165 -2.01 -1.10 -4.91
N GLY A 166 -1.92 -2.42 -4.89
CA GLY A 166 -1.05 -3.16 -3.98
C GLY A 166 -1.79 -4.25 -3.19
N SER A 167 -0.99 -5.15 -2.62
CA SER A 167 -1.51 -6.33 -1.93
C SER A 167 -2.42 -5.99 -0.74
N LEU A 168 -2.10 -4.95 0.03
CA LEU A 168 -2.90 -4.58 1.21
C LEU A 168 -4.26 -4.03 0.80
N ALA A 169 -4.30 -3.15 -0.21
CA ALA A 169 -5.57 -2.63 -0.73
C ALA A 169 -6.46 -3.76 -1.25
N PHE A 170 -5.88 -4.72 -1.97
CA PHE A 170 -6.64 -5.81 -2.58
C PHE A 170 -7.12 -6.85 -1.56
N HIS A 171 -6.27 -7.26 -0.61
CA HIS A 171 -6.64 -8.28 0.37
C HIS A 171 -7.65 -7.77 1.41
N PHE A 172 -7.69 -6.47 1.67
CA PHE A 172 -8.59 -5.84 2.64
C PHE A 172 -9.57 -4.86 1.98
N GLU A 173 -9.92 -5.12 0.72
CA GLU A 173 -10.76 -4.26 -0.12
C GLU A 173 -12.10 -3.91 0.54
N GLU A 174 -12.78 -4.89 1.14
CA GLU A 174 -14.10 -4.66 1.76
C GLU A 174 -14.04 -3.61 2.89
N ILE A 175 -13.05 -3.73 3.78
CA ILE A 175 -12.87 -2.78 4.91
C ILE A 175 -12.38 -1.42 4.38
N LEU A 176 -11.48 -1.42 3.40
CA LEU A 176 -11.00 -0.19 2.78
C LEU A 176 -12.14 0.59 2.12
N MET A 177 -13.03 -0.10 1.39
CA MET A 177 -14.22 0.48 0.77
C MET A 177 -15.19 1.03 1.80
N GLU A 178 -15.46 0.28 2.88
CA GLU A 178 -16.30 0.75 4.00
C GLU A 178 -15.78 2.07 4.58
N VAL A 179 -14.48 2.17 4.83
CA VAL A 179 -13.83 3.38 5.36
C VAL A 179 -13.88 4.53 4.34
N CYS A 180 -13.62 4.25 3.07
CA CYS A 180 -13.69 5.25 2.00
C CYS A 180 -15.11 5.82 1.86
N GLU A 181 -16.13 4.97 1.87
CA GLU A 181 -17.54 5.37 1.74
C GLU A 181 -17.95 6.30 2.88
N ARG A 182 -17.62 5.93 4.14
CA ARG A 182 -17.88 6.77 5.32
C ARG A 182 -17.25 8.15 5.23
N ASN A 183 -16.11 8.25 4.56
CA ASN A 183 -15.37 9.48 4.37
C ASN A 183 -15.76 10.26 3.10
N GLY A 184 -16.70 9.76 2.30
CA GLY A 184 -17.12 10.36 1.04
C GLY A 184 -16.03 10.31 -0.04
N VAL A 185 -15.13 9.34 0.04
CA VAL A 185 -14.10 9.07 -0.97
C VAL A 185 -14.74 8.22 -2.08
N LYS A 186 -14.64 8.68 -3.32
CA LYS A 186 -15.12 7.92 -4.49
C LYS A 186 -14.06 6.91 -4.88
N VAL A 187 -14.32 5.63 -4.62
CA VAL A 187 -13.39 4.54 -4.95
C VAL A 187 -13.51 4.17 -6.43
N GLY A 188 -12.37 4.05 -7.11
CA GLY A 188 -12.25 3.54 -8.48
C GLY A 188 -11.73 2.11 -8.51
N LYS A 189 -10.78 1.83 -9.40
CA LYS A 189 -10.09 0.54 -9.46
C LYS A 189 -9.30 0.24 -8.18
N ILE A 190 -9.38 -1.01 -7.71
CA ILE A 190 -8.50 -1.60 -6.70
C ILE A 190 -7.75 -2.77 -7.36
N LEU A 191 -6.42 -2.65 -7.48
CA LEU A 191 -5.60 -3.63 -8.21
C LEU A 191 -4.57 -4.26 -7.28
N LYS A 192 -4.40 -5.59 -7.35
CA LYS A 192 -3.33 -6.27 -6.61
C LYS A 192 -1.94 -5.93 -7.16
N HIS A 193 -1.80 -5.97 -8.49
CA HIS A 193 -0.57 -5.65 -9.20
C HIS A 193 -0.92 -4.79 -10.43
N PRO A 194 -0.11 -3.75 -10.75
CA PRO A 194 -0.43 -2.87 -11.87
C PRO A 194 -0.09 -3.47 -13.24
N ILE A 195 0.66 -4.58 -13.30
CA ILE A 195 1.32 -5.05 -14.51
C ILE A 195 0.37 -5.41 -15.66
N ASP A 196 -0.76 -6.06 -15.37
CA ASP A 196 -1.68 -6.54 -16.40
C ASP A 196 -2.41 -5.36 -17.07
N GLU A 197 -2.92 -4.44 -16.25
CA GLU A 197 -3.58 -3.21 -16.70
C GLU A 197 -2.60 -2.25 -17.37
N LEU A 198 -1.38 -2.12 -16.84
CA LEU A 198 -0.32 -1.33 -17.45
C LEU A 198 0.09 -1.87 -18.82
N SER A 199 0.24 -3.20 -18.95
CA SER A 199 0.54 -3.83 -20.23
C SER A 199 -0.54 -3.53 -21.26
N SER A 200 -1.81 -3.68 -20.85
CA SER A 200 -2.97 -3.36 -21.69
C SER A 200 -2.99 -1.89 -22.10
N PHE A 201 -2.68 -0.96 -21.18
CA PHE A 201 -2.60 0.47 -21.47
C PHE A 201 -1.52 0.78 -22.51
N ILE A 202 -0.32 0.21 -22.35
CA ILE A 202 0.82 0.41 -23.27
C ILE A 202 0.53 -0.18 -24.66
N GLN A 203 -0.08 -1.36 -24.73
CA GLN A 203 -0.47 -1.96 -26.01
C GLN A 203 -1.46 -1.11 -26.79
N ASN A 204 -2.39 -0.46 -26.10
CA ASN A 204 -3.42 0.37 -26.71
C ASN A 204 -2.95 1.78 -27.12
N ASN A 205 -2.00 2.37 -26.38
CA ASN A 205 -1.56 3.76 -26.58
C ASN A 205 -0.15 3.89 -27.21
N GLY A 206 0.60 2.80 -27.28
CA GLY A 206 1.97 2.76 -27.74
C GLY A 206 2.97 3.32 -26.72
N VAL A 207 4.25 2.98 -26.89
CA VAL A 207 5.32 3.31 -25.93
C VAL A 207 5.67 4.81 -25.91
N LYS A 208 5.21 5.59 -26.90
CA LYS A 208 5.50 7.04 -27.04
C LYS A 208 4.66 7.93 -26.11
N SER A 209 3.66 7.38 -25.44
CA SER A 209 2.80 8.11 -24.50
C SER A 209 3.28 8.01 -23.04
N LEU A 210 4.40 7.32 -22.80
CA LEU A 210 5.06 7.24 -21.49
C LEU A 210 6.00 8.41 -21.27
#